data_AF-A0A919TKZ5-F1
#
_entry.id   AF-A0A919TKZ5-F1
#
_cell.length_a   1.000
_cell.length_b   1.000
_cell.length_c   1.000
_cell.angle_alpha   90.00
_cell.angle_beta   90.00
_cell.angle_gamma   90.00
#
_symmetry.space_group_name_H-M   'P 1'
#
loop_
_entity.id
_entity.type
_entity.pdbx_description
1 polymer ?
#
loop_
_entity_poly.entity_id
_entity_poly.type
_entity_poly.pdbx_seq_one_letter_code
_entity_poly.pdbx_strand_id
1 'polypeptide(L)'
;MLWSGSSALTVTRGAMWGFLLFAAAAWLVIGWSVLRLEPAGIAAVAGPVVLFGAVCEGLRALAGTRTWWLNAGLAAVFAATGAAMLFSDDSGWTTTASLTGWYLLVRGAVDVAVGIMTRGSDRVWSLLVTVGVLETTLGFVAAGPLARDAGSVVVILGGLGVLRAVADLVTALRLREMAAKGRDVLELPPERATGLAGYTAGHTDVEGSMRRPARHRARETTTTHAESFHDRVVRTTADLDAMLAEAGITGPRPGAPAPPESAGLPAVPDSPAGIESTPAANAAKPDRPAGGH
;
A
#
# COMPACT_ATOMS: atom_id res chain seq x y z
N MET A 1 1.15 28.64 -19.30
CA MET A 1 1.38 27.23 -19.68
C MET A 1 1.55 26.44 -18.39
N LEU A 2 0.45 25.90 -17.87
CA LEU A 2 0.46 25.09 -16.66
C LEU A 2 0.98 23.70 -17.05
N TRP A 3 2.16 23.35 -16.56
CA TRP A 3 2.73 22.01 -16.65
C TRP A 3 1.73 21.04 -16.04
N SER A 4 1.07 20.25 -16.90
CA SER A 4 0.23 19.12 -16.50
C SER A 4 1.15 18.04 -15.89
N GLY A 5 1.49 18.22 -14.62
CA GLY A 5 2.44 17.39 -13.88
C GLY A 5 1.88 16.05 -13.39
N SER A 6 0.66 15.67 -13.80
CA SER A 6 -0.02 14.49 -13.28
C SER A 6 0.15 13.21 -14.11
N SER A 7 0.72 13.28 -15.33
CA SER A 7 0.77 12.11 -16.24
C SER A 7 1.98 11.17 -16.08
N ALA A 8 3.12 11.62 -15.55
CA ALA A 8 4.32 10.77 -15.57
C ALA A 8 4.27 9.62 -14.53
N LEU A 9 3.61 9.82 -13.39
CA LEU A 9 3.57 8.85 -12.28
C LEU A 9 2.56 7.71 -12.49
N THR A 10 1.54 7.89 -13.33
CA THR A 10 0.55 6.85 -13.63
C THR A 10 1.07 5.84 -14.66
N VAL A 11 1.86 6.30 -15.64
CA VAL A 11 2.49 5.43 -16.66
C VAL A 11 3.52 4.48 -16.03
N THR A 12 4.33 4.97 -15.08
CA THR A 12 5.33 4.13 -14.38
C THR A 12 4.70 3.05 -13.52
N ARG A 13 3.53 3.33 -12.90
CA ARG A 13 2.81 2.34 -12.08
C ARG A 13 2.20 1.21 -12.90
N GLY A 14 1.72 1.51 -14.12
CA GLY A 14 1.18 0.51 -15.04
C GLY A 14 2.24 -0.43 -15.63
N ALA A 15 3.45 0.07 -15.87
CA ALA A 15 4.57 -0.73 -16.39
C ALA A 15 5.22 -1.66 -15.34
N MET A 16 5.02 -1.37 -14.04
CA MET A 16 5.66 -2.07 -12.93
C MET A 16 5.34 -3.57 -12.89
N TRP A 17 4.12 -3.97 -13.25
CA TRP A 17 3.73 -5.39 -13.27
C TRP A 17 4.56 -6.19 -14.30
N GLY A 18 4.82 -5.59 -15.48
CA GLY A 18 5.58 -6.23 -16.54
C GLY A 18 7.05 -6.33 -16.20
N PHE A 19 7.59 -5.30 -15.54
CA PHE A 19 8.94 -5.34 -14.97
C PHE A 19 9.10 -6.47 -13.95
N LEU A 20 8.16 -6.61 -13.00
CA LEU A 20 8.23 -7.67 -11.99
C LEU A 20 8.07 -9.08 -12.59
N LEU A 21 7.24 -9.25 -13.62
CA LEU A 21 7.19 -10.51 -14.37
C LEU A 21 8.53 -10.84 -15.03
N PHE A 22 9.16 -9.84 -15.66
CA PHE A 22 10.48 -10.01 -16.25
C PHE A 22 11.53 -10.33 -15.18
N ALA A 23 11.52 -9.62 -14.05
CA ALA A 23 12.41 -9.89 -12.92
C ALA A 23 12.22 -11.32 -12.38
N ALA A 24 10.98 -11.78 -12.25
CA ALA A 24 10.69 -13.15 -11.84
C ALA A 24 11.28 -14.20 -12.79
N ALA A 25 11.13 -14.00 -14.11
CA ALA A 25 11.73 -14.87 -15.11
C ALA A 25 13.26 -14.82 -15.06
N ALA A 26 13.85 -13.63 -14.91
CA ALA A 26 15.29 -13.45 -14.79
C ALA A 26 15.84 -14.16 -13.54
N TRP A 27 15.17 -14.04 -12.39
CA TRP A 27 15.52 -14.75 -11.17
C TRP A 27 15.44 -16.27 -11.31
N LEU A 28 14.44 -16.78 -12.02
CA LEU A 28 14.33 -18.21 -12.31
C LEU A 28 15.48 -18.71 -13.18
N VAL A 29 15.85 -17.94 -14.21
CA VAL A 29 17.01 -18.24 -15.07
C VAL A 29 18.32 -18.18 -14.27
N ILE A 30 18.49 -17.17 -13.42
CA ILE A 30 19.66 -17.05 -12.52
C ILE A 30 19.74 -18.27 -11.60
N GLY A 31 18.64 -18.61 -10.91
CA GLY A 31 18.59 -19.77 -10.02
C GLY A 31 18.92 -21.07 -10.75
N TRP A 32 18.33 -21.29 -11.91
CA TRP A 32 18.61 -22.44 -12.77
C TRP A 32 20.08 -22.48 -13.23
N SER A 33 20.62 -21.36 -13.68
CA SER A 33 22.01 -21.27 -14.13
C SER A 33 22.97 -21.58 -12.99
N VAL A 34 22.76 -21.00 -11.80
CA VAL A 34 23.57 -21.27 -10.60
C VAL A 34 23.56 -22.76 -10.24
N LEU A 35 22.39 -23.40 -10.26
CA LEU A 35 22.26 -24.84 -9.99
C LEU A 35 22.99 -25.73 -11.02
N ARG A 36 23.34 -25.19 -12.18
CA ARG A 36 24.12 -25.88 -13.23
C ARG A 36 25.59 -25.51 -13.23
N LEU A 37 26.02 -24.51 -12.47
CA LEU A 37 27.42 -24.11 -12.42
C LEU A 37 28.26 -25.14 -11.68
N GLU A 38 29.48 -25.35 -12.16
CA GLU A 38 30.48 -26.10 -11.43
C GLU A 38 30.93 -25.30 -10.20
N PRO A 39 31.23 -25.97 -9.06
CA PRO A 39 31.46 -25.30 -7.79
C PRO A 39 32.50 -24.17 -7.83
N ALA A 40 33.55 -24.31 -8.64
CA ALA A 40 34.61 -23.32 -8.76
C ALA A 40 34.16 -21.93 -9.26
N GLY A 41 33.04 -21.85 -9.99
CA GLY A 41 32.56 -20.59 -10.59
C GLY A 41 31.67 -19.73 -9.70
N ILE A 42 31.25 -20.23 -8.53
CA ILE A 42 30.10 -19.65 -7.81
C ILE A 42 30.44 -18.35 -7.09
N ALA A 43 31.61 -18.28 -6.44
CA ALA A 43 32.03 -17.09 -5.70
C ALA A 43 32.04 -15.86 -6.61
N ALA A 44 32.47 -16.03 -7.86
CA ALA A 44 32.49 -14.96 -8.87
C ALA A 44 31.09 -14.49 -9.30
N VAL A 45 30.06 -15.34 -9.18
CA VAL A 45 28.69 -15.06 -9.62
C VAL A 45 27.82 -14.52 -8.48
N ALA A 46 28.16 -14.79 -7.22
CA ALA A 46 27.40 -14.35 -6.06
C ALA A 46 27.25 -12.82 -5.99
N GLY A 47 28.34 -12.07 -6.19
CA GLY A 47 28.31 -10.60 -6.22
C GLY A 47 27.37 -10.04 -7.27
N PRO A 48 27.48 -10.43 -8.55
CA PRO A 48 26.54 -10.05 -9.60
C PRO A 48 25.08 -10.40 -9.30
N VAL A 49 24.81 -11.55 -8.68
CA VAL A 49 23.46 -11.96 -8.27
C VAL A 49 22.88 -11.03 -7.20
N VAL A 50 23.68 -10.68 -6.19
CA VAL A 50 23.26 -9.72 -5.15
C VAL A 50 23.06 -8.31 -5.72
N LEU A 51 23.93 -7.87 -6.65
CA LEU A 51 23.76 -6.59 -7.35
C LEU A 51 22.49 -6.56 -8.20
N PHE A 52 22.14 -7.66 -8.86
CA PHE A 52 20.87 -7.75 -9.58
C PHE A 52 19.68 -7.53 -8.63
N GLY A 53 19.74 -8.12 -7.43
CA GLY A 53 18.80 -7.82 -6.35
C GLY A 53 18.74 -6.35 -5.98
N ALA A 54 19.88 -5.68 -5.84
CA ALA A 54 19.95 -4.25 -5.58
C ALA A 54 19.28 -3.42 -6.68
N VAL A 55 19.49 -3.77 -7.95
CA VAL A 55 18.82 -3.13 -9.09
C VAL A 55 17.32 -3.32 -9.02
N CYS A 56 16.83 -4.52 -8.71
CA CYS A 56 15.40 -4.78 -8.54
C CYS A 56 14.80 -3.91 -7.43
N GLU A 57 15.47 -3.78 -6.27
CA GLU A 57 14.98 -2.89 -5.20
C GLU A 57 15.03 -1.41 -5.60
N GLY A 58 16.06 -0.99 -6.33
CA GLY A 58 16.15 0.37 -6.85
C GLY A 58 14.98 0.70 -7.78
N LEU A 59 14.61 -0.23 -8.67
CA LEU A 59 13.45 -0.08 -9.55
C LEU A 59 12.13 -0.08 -8.76
N ARG A 60 12.00 -0.87 -7.70
CA ARG A 60 10.85 -0.80 -6.77
C ARG A 60 10.80 0.51 -5.96
N ALA A 61 11.93 1.15 -5.71
CA ALA A 61 11.98 2.47 -5.08
C ALA A 61 11.49 3.55 -6.06
N LEU A 62 11.98 3.51 -7.31
CA LEU A 62 11.59 4.42 -8.39
C LEU A 62 10.11 4.30 -8.78
N ALA A 63 9.46 3.18 -8.44
CA ALA A 63 8.02 2.97 -8.57
C ALA A 63 7.14 3.99 -7.82
N GLY A 64 7.71 4.78 -6.90
CA GLY A 64 6.99 5.84 -6.18
C GLY A 64 5.93 5.31 -5.21
N THR A 65 6.12 4.10 -4.68
CA THR A 65 5.24 3.55 -3.63
C THR A 65 5.42 4.29 -2.31
N ARG A 66 4.45 4.17 -1.39
CA ARG A 66 4.58 4.78 -0.04
C ARG A 66 5.80 4.26 0.74
N THR A 67 6.31 3.09 0.35
CA THR A 67 7.50 2.42 0.88
C THR A 67 8.75 2.67 0.03
N TRP A 68 8.79 3.72 -0.79
CA TRP A 68 9.94 4.00 -1.67
C TRP A 68 11.26 4.11 -0.90
N TRP A 69 11.24 4.73 0.28
CA TRP A 69 12.43 4.92 1.13
C TRP A 69 12.99 3.59 1.64
N LEU A 70 12.11 2.63 1.95
CA LEU A 70 12.50 1.29 2.37
C LEU A 70 13.21 0.55 1.23
N ASN A 71 12.62 0.58 0.03
CA ASN A 71 13.21 -0.03 -1.16
C ASN A 71 14.53 0.65 -1.54
N ALA A 72 14.63 1.97 -1.41
CA ALA A 72 15.87 2.71 -1.66
C ALA A 72 16.97 2.32 -0.65
N GLY A 73 16.62 2.20 0.63
CA GLY A 73 17.55 1.72 1.67
C GLY A 73 18.04 0.30 1.40
N LEU A 74 17.13 -0.61 1.04
CA LEU A 74 17.50 -1.98 0.64
C LEU A 74 18.40 -2.00 -0.60
N ALA A 75 18.07 -1.21 -1.62
CA ALA A 75 18.89 -1.09 -2.82
C ALA A 75 20.32 -0.66 -2.48
N ALA A 76 20.48 0.35 -1.61
CA ALA A 76 21.80 0.81 -1.19
C ALA A 76 22.58 -0.26 -0.40
N VAL A 77 21.94 -0.92 0.56
CA VAL A 77 22.58 -1.97 1.38
C VAL A 77 22.97 -3.17 0.52
N PHE A 78 22.11 -3.61 -0.41
CA PHE A 78 22.40 -4.72 -1.31
C PHE A 78 23.45 -4.35 -2.36
N ALA A 79 23.44 -3.10 -2.85
CA ALA A 79 24.49 -2.63 -3.76
C ALA A 79 25.87 -2.64 -3.07
N ALA A 80 25.93 -2.15 -1.83
CA ALA A 80 27.15 -2.20 -1.02
C ALA A 80 27.61 -3.65 -0.76
N THR A 81 26.67 -4.55 -0.46
CA THR A 81 26.96 -5.98 -0.23
C THR A 81 27.51 -6.64 -1.51
N GLY A 82 26.84 -6.46 -2.65
CA GLY A 82 27.29 -7.02 -3.92
C GLY A 82 28.62 -6.44 -4.39
N ALA A 83 28.86 -5.14 -4.17
CA ALA A 83 30.15 -4.50 -4.43
C ALA A 83 31.25 -5.06 -3.52
N ALA A 84 30.97 -5.25 -2.22
CA ALA A 84 31.92 -5.87 -1.31
C ALA A 84 32.30 -7.29 -1.76
N MET A 85 31.34 -8.08 -2.27
CA MET A 85 31.63 -9.41 -2.81
C MET A 85 32.48 -9.36 -4.10
N LEU A 86 32.29 -8.36 -4.96
CA LEU A 86 33.06 -8.21 -6.20
C LEU A 86 34.49 -7.75 -5.98
N PHE A 87 34.71 -6.91 -4.97
CA PHE A 87 36.03 -6.31 -4.67
C PHE A 87 36.75 -7.00 -3.53
N SER A 88 36.18 -8.04 -2.93
CA SER A 88 36.88 -8.84 -1.94
C SER A 88 37.84 -9.80 -2.64
N ASP A 89 39.11 -9.74 -2.27
CA ASP A 89 40.10 -10.74 -2.67
C ASP A 89 39.84 -12.12 -2.01
N ASP A 90 38.98 -12.16 -0.98
CA ASP A 90 38.56 -13.37 -0.30
C ASP A 90 37.39 -14.04 -1.05
N SER A 91 37.75 -14.97 -1.95
CA SER A 91 36.80 -15.83 -2.66
C SER A 91 36.31 -17.03 -1.83
N GLY A 92 36.54 -17.02 -0.52
CA GLY A 92 36.14 -18.09 0.38
C GLY A 92 34.62 -18.35 0.36
N TRP A 93 34.26 -19.65 0.35
CA TRP A 93 32.87 -20.10 0.46
C TRP A 93 32.16 -19.55 1.69
N THR A 94 32.91 -19.40 2.80
CA THR A 94 32.36 -18.89 4.06
C THR A 94 31.96 -17.41 3.95
N THR A 95 32.79 -16.57 3.35
CA THR A 95 32.49 -15.15 3.14
C THR A 95 31.32 -14.98 2.19
N THR A 96 31.31 -15.74 1.09
CA THR A 96 30.21 -15.76 0.13
C THR A 96 28.89 -16.21 0.77
N ALA A 97 28.90 -17.31 1.53
CA ALA A 97 27.73 -17.82 2.23
C ALA A 97 27.22 -16.83 3.27
N SER A 98 28.11 -16.23 4.06
CA SER A 98 27.74 -15.29 5.13
C SER A 98 27.10 -14.02 4.58
N LEU A 99 27.65 -13.44 3.50
CA LEU A 99 27.08 -12.25 2.87
C LEU A 99 25.75 -12.55 2.14
N THR A 100 25.66 -13.72 1.51
CA THR A 100 24.39 -14.20 0.93
C THR A 100 23.33 -14.44 2.01
N GLY A 101 23.73 -15.02 3.14
CA GLY A 101 22.88 -15.24 4.30
C GLY A 101 22.38 -13.95 4.91
N TRP A 102 23.26 -12.96 5.09
CA TRP A 102 22.88 -11.60 5.50
C TRP A 102 21.84 -10.98 4.56
N TYR A 103 22.08 -11.03 3.25
CA TYR A 103 21.13 -10.54 2.25
C TYR A 103 19.75 -11.19 2.39
N LEU A 104 19.70 -12.52 2.53
CA LEU A 104 18.48 -13.30 2.69
C LEU A 104 17.75 -12.97 4.00
N LEU A 105 18.48 -12.81 5.11
CA LEU A 105 17.90 -12.43 6.40
C LEU A 105 17.24 -11.06 6.33
N VAL A 106 17.94 -10.06 5.79
CA VAL A 106 17.42 -8.69 5.66
C VAL A 106 16.20 -8.67 4.74
N ARG A 107 16.28 -9.33 3.58
CA ARG A 107 15.14 -9.37 2.65
C ARG A 107 13.95 -10.09 3.26
N GLY A 108 14.17 -11.31 3.76
CA GLY A 108 13.10 -12.15 4.30
C GLY A 108 12.38 -11.46 5.46
N ALA A 109 13.11 -10.78 6.33
CA ALA A 109 12.52 -9.98 7.41
C ALA A 109 11.63 -8.84 6.88
N VAL A 110 12.05 -8.14 5.82
CA VAL A 110 11.21 -7.11 5.19
C VAL A 110 9.97 -7.71 4.55
N ASP A 111 10.07 -8.84 3.86
CA ASP A 111 8.91 -9.48 3.25
C ASP A 111 7.89 -9.97 4.29
N VAL A 112 8.38 -10.51 5.42
CA VAL A 112 7.51 -10.81 6.58
C VAL A 112 6.85 -9.53 7.11
N ALA A 113 7.61 -8.46 7.33
CA ALA A 113 7.07 -7.21 7.85
C ALA A 113 6.01 -6.59 6.92
N VAL A 114 6.28 -6.52 5.62
CA VAL A 114 5.32 -6.01 4.61
C VAL A 114 4.11 -6.92 4.51
N GLY A 115 4.30 -8.24 4.56
CA GLY A 115 3.20 -9.22 4.57
C GLY A 115 2.28 -9.02 5.78
N ILE A 116 2.84 -8.80 6.96
CA ILE A 116 2.07 -8.52 8.18
C ILE A 116 1.37 -7.15 8.09
N MET A 117 2.05 -6.10 7.63
CA MET A 117 1.46 -4.76 7.49
C MET A 117 0.31 -4.71 6.49
N THR A 118 0.32 -5.59 5.49
CA THR A 118 -0.74 -5.67 4.46
C THR A 118 -1.84 -6.66 4.81
N ARG A 119 -1.75 -7.33 5.98
CA ARG A 119 -2.77 -8.25 6.46
C ARG A 119 -4.14 -7.58 6.51
N GLY A 120 -5.13 -8.23 5.89
CA GLY A 120 -6.51 -7.74 5.80
C GLY A 120 -6.77 -6.80 4.62
N SER A 121 -5.75 -6.17 4.05
CA SER A 121 -5.87 -5.35 2.83
C SER A 121 -5.60 -6.14 1.55
N ASP A 122 -4.77 -7.19 1.64
CA ASP A 122 -4.35 -8.01 0.52
C ASP A 122 -4.68 -9.49 0.79
N ARG A 123 -5.19 -10.19 -0.22
CA ARG A 123 -5.47 -11.64 -0.13
C ARG A 123 -4.19 -12.46 -0.12
N VAL A 124 -3.12 -11.91 -0.69
CA VAL A 124 -1.85 -12.64 -0.91
C VAL A 124 -0.86 -12.44 0.24
N TRP A 125 -1.26 -11.76 1.31
CA TRP A 125 -0.41 -11.43 2.46
C TRP A 125 0.29 -12.67 3.06
N SER A 126 -0.42 -13.79 3.19
CA SER A 126 0.11 -15.02 3.78
C SER A 126 1.22 -15.63 2.92
N LEU A 127 1.13 -15.49 1.60
CA LEU A 127 2.15 -15.98 0.67
C LEU A 127 3.43 -15.15 0.80
N LEU A 128 3.31 -13.82 0.89
CA LEU A 128 4.46 -12.94 1.12
C LEU A 128 5.16 -13.24 2.45
N VAL A 129 4.38 -13.46 3.52
CA VAL A 129 4.92 -13.89 4.83
C VAL A 129 5.62 -15.25 4.70
N THR A 130 5.01 -16.21 4.00
CA THR A 130 5.59 -17.55 3.83
C THR A 130 6.92 -17.49 3.09
N VAL A 131 6.99 -16.73 1.99
CA VAL A 131 8.24 -16.52 1.23
C VAL A 131 9.28 -15.84 2.10
N GLY A 132 8.92 -14.78 2.84
CA GLY A 132 9.85 -14.11 3.74
C GLY A 132 10.39 -15.02 4.86
N VAL A 133 9.57 -15.91 5.40
CA VAL A 133 10.01 -16.92 6.38
C VAL A 133 10.97 -17.93 5.74
N LEU A 134 10.68 -18.40 4.52
CA LEU A 134 11.56 -19.31 3.78
C LEU A 134 12.91 -18.65 3.47
N GLU A 135 12.91 -17.39 3.03
CA GLU A 135 14.13 -16.62 2.78
C GLU A 135 14.93 -16.42 4.07
N THR A 136 14.26 -16.05 5.17
CA THR A 136 14.93 -15.87 6.47
C THR A 136 15.53 -17.19 6.96
N THR A 137 14.81 -18.30 6.82
CA THR A 137 15.29 -19.64 7.20
C THR A 137 16.51 -20.03 6.36
N LEU A 138 16.45 -19.82 5.05
CA LEU A 138 17.57 -20.06 4.15
C LEU A 138 18.77 -19.15 4.48
N GLY A 139 18.51 -17.90 4.86
CA GLY A 139 19.53 -16.96 5.32
C GLY A 139 20.22 -17.41 6.61
N PHE A 140 19.47 -17.95 7.57
CA PHE A 140 20.04 -18.55 8.79
C PHE A 140 20.91 -19.78 8.48
N VAL A 141 20.46 -20.65 7.57
CA VAL A 141 21.25 -21.80 7.12
C VAL A 141 22.54 -21.32 6.46
N ALA A 142 22.46 -20.29 5.62
CA ALA A 142 23.59 -19.70 4.90
C ALA A 142 24.60 -18.98 5.81
N ALA A 143 24.14 -18.33 6.88
CA ALA A 143 25.01 -17.72 7.88
C ALA A 143 25.59 -18.74 8.88
N GLY A 144 25.04 -19.97 8.90
CA GLY A 144 25.42 -21.03 9.82
C GLY A 144 26.66 -21.82 9.39
N PRO A 145 27.19 -22.69 10.28
CA PRO A 145 28.34 -23.55 9.98
C PRO A 145 28.05 -24.60 8.90
N LEU A 146 26.78 -24.81 8.55
CA LEU A 146 26.34 -25.76 7.52
C LEU A 146 26.68 -25.29 6.10
N ALA A 147 26.94 -24.00 5.90
CA ALA A 147 27.15 -23.39 4.59
C ALA A 147 28.63 -23.13 4.27
N ARG A 148 29.52 -24.10 4.57
CA ARG A 148 30.98 -23.94 4.43
C ARG A 148 31.60 -24.70 3.25
N ASP A 149 30.80 -25.47 2.52
CA ASP A 149 31.23 -26.16 1.32
C ASP A 149 30.62 -25.51 0.06
N ALA A 150 31.26 -25.73 -1.08
CA ALA A 150 30.79 -25.11 -2.31
C ALA A 150 29.39 -25.62 -2.74
N GLY A 151 29.05 -26.87 -2.40
CA GLY A 151 27.74 -27.46 -2.67
C GLY A 151 26.60 -26.73 -1.95
N SER A 152 26.74 -26.43 -0.65
CA SER A 152 25.73 -25.64 0.05
C SER A 152 25.58 -24.23 -0.53
N VAL A 153 26.66 -23.58 -0.94
CA VAL A 153 26.60 -22.24 -1.57
C VAL A 153 25.82 -22.29 -2.90
N VAL A 154 26.00 -23.33 -3.73
CA VAL A 154 25.16 -23.57 -4.93
C VAL A 154 23.70 -23.58 -4.55
N VAL A 155 23.34 -24.42 -3.58
CA VAL A 155 21.95 -24.66 -3.19
C VAL A 155 21.33 -23.39 -2.61
N ILE A 156 22.08 -22.64 -1.81
CA ILE A 156 21.64 -21.38 -1.22
C ILE A 156 21.40 -20.31 -2.28
N LEU A 157 22.34 -20.10 -3.21
CA LEU A 157 22.17 -19.09 -4.27
C LEU A 157 21.10 -19.49 -5.29
N GLY A 158 20.99 -20.79 -5.60
CA GLY A 158 19.90 -21.33 -6.41
C GLY A 158 18.55 -21.14 -5.73
N GLY A 159 18.47 -21.47 -4.44
CA GLY A 159 17.28 -21.27 -3.61
C GLY A 159 16.87 -19.80 -3.48
N LEU A 160 17.85 -18.91 -3.32
CA LEU A 160 17.65 -17.46 -3.38
C LEU A 160 16.97 -17.05 -4.70
N GLY A 161 17.50 -17.51 -5.84
CA GLY A 161 16.93 -17.21 -7.15
C GLY A 161 15.48 -17.70 -7.29
N VAL A 162 15.19 -18.91 -6.82
CA VAL A 162 13.83 -19.47 -6.85
C VAL A 162 12.87 -18.69 -5.95
N LEU A 163 13.25 -18.41 -4.70
CA LEU A 163 12.40 -17.66 -3.77
C LEU A 163 12.12 -16.25 -4.27
N ARG A 164 13.12 -15.57 -4.84
CA ARG A 164 12.95 -14.26 -5.49
C ARG A 164 12.05 -14.32 -6.71
N ALA A 165 12.19 -15.35 -7.55
CA ALA A 165 11.31 -15.55 -8.69
C ALA A 165 9.84 -15.67 -8.25
N VAL A 166 9.58 -16.43 -7.19
CA VAL A 166 8.24 -16.58 -6.62
C VAL A 166 7.74 -15.25 -6.05
N ALA A 167 8.53 -14.54 -5.25
CA ALA A 167 8.15 -13.24 -4.67
C ALA A 167 7.77 -12.22 -5.75
N ASP A 168 8.58 -12.14 -6.82
CA ASP A 168 8.38 -11.19 -7.91
C ASP A 168 7.19 -11.56 -8.79
N LEU A 169 7.00 -12.85 -9.07
CA LEU A 169 5.84 -13.34 -9.81
C LEU A 169 4.54 -13.02 -9.06
N VAL A 170 4.51 -13.31 -7.76
CA VAL A 170 3.35 -13.04 -6.90
C VAL A 170 3.03 -11.56 -6.87
N THR A 171 4.04 -10.72 -6.68
CA THR A 171 3.87 -9.26 -6.65
C THR A 171 3.41 -8.74 -8.01
N ALA A 172 3.94 -9.28 -9.11
CA ALA A 172 3.54 -8.92 -10.46
C ALA A 172 2.06 -9.23 -10.72
N LEU A 173 1.62 -10.45 -10.39
CA LEU A 173 0.24 -10.88 -10.57
C LEU A 173 -0.73 -10.03 -9.73
N ARG A 174 -0.36 -9.73 -8.48
CA ARG A 174 -1.12 -8.82 -7.62
C ARG A 174 -1.27 -7.44 -8.26
N LEU A 175 -0.18 -6.85 -8.77
CA LEU A 175 -0.25 -5.55 -9.45
C LEU A 175 -1.11 -5.60 -10.71
N ARG A 176 -1.06 -6.73 -11.46
CA ARG A 176 -1.94 -6.94 -12.63
C ARG A 176 -3.40 -6.84 -12.26
N GLU A 177 -3.82 -7.55 -11.20
CA GLU A 177 -5.21 -7.58 -10.77
C GLU A 177 -5.70 -6.20 -10.33
N MET A 178 -4.84 -5.45 -9.63
CA MET A 178 -5.14 -4.07 -9.22
C MET A 178 -5.25 -3.13 -10.42
N ALA A 179 -4.34 -3.26 -11.40
CA ALA A 179 -4.35 -2.46 -12.62
C ALA A 179 -5.57 -2.77 -13.51
N ALA A 180 -5.98 -4.04 -13.61
CA ALA A 180 -7.17 -4.45 -14.35
C ALA A 180 -8.44 -3.85 -13.73
N LYS A 181 -8.62 -3.98 -12.41
CA LYS A 181 -9.76 -3.38 -11.69
C LYS A 181 -9.81 -1.86 -11.82
N GLY A 182 -8.66 -1.19 -11.82
CA GLY A 182 -8.59 0.26 -12.02
C GLY A 182 -9.05 0.70 -13.42
N ARG A 183 -8.79 -0.13 -14.44
CA ARG A 183 -9.25 0.13 -15.81
C ARG A 183 -10.77 -0.03 -15.92
N ASP A 184 -11.34 -1.07 -15.32
CA ASP A 184 -12.80 -1.28 -15.29
C ASP A 184 -13.56 -0.14 -14.60
N VAL A 185 -12.95 0.53 -13.61
CA VAL A 185 -13.55 1.69 -12.94
C VAL A 185 -13.50 2.97 -13.80
N LEU A 186 -12.48 3.10 -14.65
CA LEU A 186 -12.34 4.23 -15.58
C LEU A 186 -13.19 4.05 -16.85
N GLU A 187 -13.47 2.81 -17.23
CA GLU A 187 -14.49 2.47 -18.22
C GLU A 187 -15.86 2.56 -17.57
N LEU A 188 -16.38 3.79 -17.49
CA LEU A 188 -17.77 4.02 -17.12
C LEU A 188 -18.67 3.15 -18.02
N PRO A 189 -19.67 2.42 -17.45
CA PRO A 189 -20.69 1.77 -18.25
C PRO A 189 -21.21 2.74 -19.31
N PRO A 190 -21.57 2.29 -20.53
CA PRO A 190 -21.94 3.19 -21.63
C PRO A 190 -23.05 4.18 -21.24
N GLU A 191 -23.93 3.79 -20.32
CA GLU A 191 -24.96 4.62 -19.69
C GLU A 191 -24.38 5.77 -18.84
N ARG A 192 -23.33 5.52 -18.06
CA ARG A 192 -22.65 6.57 -17.27
C ARG A 192 -21.68 7.38 -18.12
N ALA A 193 -21.06 6.77 -19.15
CA ALA A 193 -20.19 7.49 -20.07
C ALA A 193 -20.98 8.54 -20.89
N THR A 194 -22.17 8.17 -21.37
CA THR A 194 -23.08 9.11 -22.04
C THR A 194 -23.61 10.17 -21.08
N GLY A 195 -23.96 9.81 -19.85
CA GLY A 195 -24.34 10.77 -18.80
C GLY A 195 -23.23 11.77 -18.46
N LEU A 196 -21.98 11.30 -18.32
CA LEU A 196 -20.82 12.15 -18.05
C LEU A 196 -20.50 13.06 -19.24
N ALA A 197 -20.55 12.53 -20.47
CA ALA A 197 -20.36 13.30 -21.68
C ALA A 197 -21.42 14.42 -21.82
N GLY A 198 -22.68 14.11 -21.52
CA GLY A 198 -23.76 15.10 -21.48
C GLY A 198 -23.56 16.15 -20.39
N TYR A 199 -23.12 15.75 -19.19
CA TYR A 199 -22.80 16.68 -18.11
C TYR A 199 -21.64 17.63 -18.48
N THR A 200 -20.56 17.10 -19.07
CA THR A 200 -19.43 17.92 -19.51
C THR A 200 -19.80 18.85 -20.66
N ALA A 201 -20.65 18.42 -21.60
CA ALA A 201 -21.14 19.26 -22.69
C ALA A 201 -21.98 20.43 -22.14
N GLY A 202 -22.85 20.18 -21.16
CA GLY A 202 -23.60 21.24 -20.48
C GLY A 202 -22.70 22.22 -19.72
N HIS A 203 -21.59 21.76 -19.15
CA HIS A 203 -20.66 22.65 -18.43
C HIS A 203 -19.86 23.56 -19.38
N THR A 204 -19.47 23.05 -20.56
CA THR A 204 -18.77 23.86 -21.58
C THR A 204 -19.68 24.91 -22.21
N ASP A 205 -20.98 24.62 -22.34
CA ASP A 205 -21.95 25.60 -22.84
C ASP A 205 -22.18 26.75 -21.85
N VAL A 206 -22.13 26.47 -20.54
CA VAL A 206 -22.25 27.50 -19.49
C VAL A 206 -21.02 28.43 -19.47
N GLU A 207 -19.81 27.90 -19.68
CA GLU A 207 -18.58 28.71 -19.74
C GLU A 207 -18.44 29.51 -21.05
N GLY A 208 -18.92 28.99 -22.18
CA GLY A 208 -18.98 29.72 -23.46
C GLY A 208 -20.00 30.85 -23.46
N SER A 209 -21.05 30.75 -22.63
CA SER A 209 -21.99 31.84 -22.39
C SER A 209 -21.36 32.87 -21.43
N MET A 210 -20.52 33.75 -21.98
CA MET A 210 -20.20 35.02 -21.30
C MET A 210 -21.52 35.67 -20.90
N ARG A 211 -21.77 35.65 -19.59
CA ARG A 211 -22.97 36.11 -18.91
C ARG A 211 -23.44 37.44 -19.51
N ARG A 212 -24.51 37.40 -20.31
CA ARG A 212 -25.45 38.52 -20.26
C ARG A 212 -26.00 38.52 -18.84
N PRO A 213 -25.76 39.55 -18.03
CA PRO A 213 -26.23 39.57 -16.66
C PRO A 213 -27.75 39.41 -16.70
N ALA A 214 -28.22 38.25 -16.25
CA ALA A 214 -29.63 38.04 -16.04
C ALA A 214 -30.07 39.13 -15.06
N ARG A 215 -30.83 40.11 -15.56
CA ARG A 215 -31.50 41.12 -14.75
C ARG A 215 -32.58 40.41 -13.93
N HIS A 216 -32.15 39.64 -12.93
CA HIS A 216 -33.03 39.24 -11.84
C HIS A 216 -33.33 40.52 -11.07
N ARG A 217 -34.48 41.10 -11.41
CA ARG A 217 -35.15 42.12 -10.62
C ARG A 217 -35.47 41.48 -9.28
N ALA A 218 -34.54 41.60 -8.34
CA ALA A 218 -34.78 41.27 -6.95
C ALA A 218 -35.98 42.10 -6.50
N ARG A 219 -37.09 41.42 -6.20
CA ARG A 219 -38.17 42.01 -5.45
C ARG A 219 -37.62 42.20 -4.03
N GLU A 220 -37.27 43.44 -3.72
CA GLU A 220 -36.91 43.85 -2.36
C GLU A 220 -38.06 43.46 -1.43
N THR A 221 -37.82 42.43 -0.63
CA THR A 221 -38.70 42.08 0.48
C THR A 221 -38.00 42.61 1.71
N THR A 222 -38.26 43.87 2.00
CA THR A 222 -37.76 44.59 3.17
C THR A 222 -38.37 43.96 4.42
N THR A 223 -37.62 43.12 5.12
CA THR A 223 -37.83 42.89 6.56
C THR A 223 -36.48 42.60 7.22
N THR A 224 -36.00 43.61 7.93
CA THR A 224 -34.87 43.55 8.86
C THR A 224 -35.26 42.73 10.08
N HIS A 225 -34.81 41.47 10.14
CA HIS A 225 -34.50 40.81 11.39
C HIS A 225 -33.21 40.01 11.20
N ALA A 226 -32.25 40.19 12.10
CA ALA A 226 -31.02 39.41 12.14
C ALA A 226 -31.36 37.98 12.57
N GLU A 227 -31.85 37.17 11.63
CA GLU A 227 -32.02 35.73 11.84
C GLU A 227 -30.64 35.11 12.05
N SER A 228 -30.46 34.43 13.18
CA SER A 228 -29.25 33.68 13.43
C SER A 228 -29.16 32.52 12.44
N PHE A 229 -27.94 32.06 12.13
CA PHE A 229 -27.76 30.89 11.27
C PHE A 229 -28.57 29.68 11.76
N HIS A 230 -28.77 29.57 13.08
CA HIS A 230 -29.55 28.50 13.69
C HIS A 230 -31.04 28.57 13.31
N ASP A 231 -31.63 29.76 13.28
CA ASP A 231 -33.03 29.96 12.86
C ASP A 231 -33.20 29.61 11.37
N ARG A 232 -32.21 29.98 10.55
CA ARG A 232 -32.20 29.62 9.13
C ARG A 232 -32.13 28.11 8.93
N VAL A 233 -31.28 27.41 9.68
CA VAL A 233 -31.17 25.94 9.59
C VAL A 233 -32.47 25.28 10.03
N VAL A 234 -33.03 25.65 11.18
CA VAL A 234 -34.28 25.07 11.71
C VAL A 234 -35.44 25.27 10.73
N ARG A 235 -35.53 26.46 10.13
CA ARG A 235 -36.54 26.75 9.11
C ARG A 235 -36.34 25.90 7.86
N THR A 236 -35.11 25.77 7.37
CA THR A 236 -34.84 24.91 6.21
C THR A 236 -35.13 23.44 6.48
N THR A 237 -34.93 22.95 7.71
CA THR A 237 -35.28 21.57 8.09
C THR A 237 -36.79 21.39 8.13
N ALA A 238 -37.52 22.34 8.71
CA ALA A 238 -38.99 22.31 8.73
C ALA A 238 -39.60 22.41 7.33
N ASP A 239 -39.05 23.26 6.46
CA ASP A 239 -39.47 23.37 5.05
C ASP A 239 -39.18 22.06 4.31
N LEU A 240 -38.04 21.40 4.59
CA LEU A 240 -37.69 20.11 4.00
C LEU A 240 -38.66 19.01 4.44
N ASP A 241 -39.03 18.96 5.72
CA ASP A 241 -40.00 18.00 6.26
C ASP A 241 -41.41 18.24 5.67
N ALA A 242 -41.80 19.49 5.47
CA ALA A 242 -43.05 19.84 4.79
C ALA A 242 -43.05 19.39 3.32
N MET A 243 -41.94 19.60 2.61
CA MET A 243 -41.78 19.12 1.22
C MET A 243 -41.78 17.59 1.14
N LEU A 244 -41.17 16.90 2.10
CA LEU A 244 -41.18 15.43 2.16
C LEU A 244 -42.59 14.89 2.46
N ALA A 245 -43.33 15.57 3.34
CA ALA A 245 -44.73 15.23 3.61
C ALA A 245 -45.63 15.47 2.39
N GLU A 246 -45.47 16.59 1.68
CA GLU A 246 -46.23 16.90 0.45
C GLU A 246 -45.89 15.93 -0.69
N ALA A 247 -44.64 15.47 -0.76
CA ALA A 247 -44.21 14.43 -1.69
C ALA A 247 -44.70 13.01 -1.31
N GLY A 248 -45.45 12.86 -0.22
CA GLY A 248 -45.92 11.56 0.27
C GLY A 248 -44.82 10.65 0.81
N ILE A 249 -43.62 11.19 1.05
CA ILE A 249 -42.47 10.48 1.62
C ILE A 249 -42.62 10.53 3.14
N THR A 250 -43.62 9.84 3.66
CA THR A 250 -43.84 9.70 5.10
C THR A 250 -43.57 8.25 5.50
N GLY A 251 -42.43 8.01 6.14
CA GLY A 251 -42.15 6.75 6.83
C GLY A 251 -40.87 6.03 6.41
N PRO A 252 -40.40 5.10 7.26
CA PRO A 252 -39.27 4.24 6.96
C PRO A 252 -39.54 3.43 5.69
N ARG A 253 -38.55 3.44 4.78
CA ARG A 253 -38.62 2.76 3.49
C ARG A 253 -39.05 1.30 3.71
N PRO A 254 -40.08 0.78 3.01
CA PRO A 254 -40.42 -0.64 3.03
C PRO A 254 -39.17 -1.44 2.64
N GLY A 255 -38.67 -2.30 3.54
CA GLY A 255 -37.46 -3.09 3.32
C GLY A 255 -36.15 -2.49 3.85
N ALA A 256 -36.18 -1.35 4.57
CA ALA A 256 -35.05 -0.98 5.41
C ALA A 256 -34.89 -2.05 6.51
N PRO A 257 -33.72 -2.70 6.64
CA PRO A 257 -33.49 -3.67 7.70
C PRO A 257 -33.74 -2.98 9.04
N ALA A 258 -34.57 -3.60 9.88
CA ALA A 258 -34.84 -3.10 11.22
C ALA A 258 -33.49 -2.84 11.91
N PRO A 259 -33.28 -1.65 12.52
CA PRO A 259 -32.08 -1.42 13.29
C PRO A 259 -31.98 -2.55 14.33
N PRO A 260 -30.81 -3.18 14.48
CA PRO A 260 -30.63 -4.25 15.46
C PRO A 260 -31.12 -3.73 16.81
N GLU A 261 -31.95 -4.52 17.48
CA GLU A 261 -32.48 -4.22 18.80
C GLU A 261 -31.36 -3.62 19.65
N SER A 262 -31.57 -2.38 20.06
CA SER A 262 -30.73 -1.58 20.95
C SER A 262 -30.77 -2.15 22.38
N ALA A 263 -30.61 -3.46 22.52
CA ALA A 263 -30.41 -4.17 23.76
C ALA A 263 -28.93 -4.01 24.18
N GLY A 264 -28.55 -2.83 24.68
CA GLY A 264 -27.25 -2.68 25.33
C GLY A 264 -26.58 -1.31 25.23
N LEU A 265 -27.19 -0.31 24.59
CA LEU A 265 -26.66 1.05 24.67
C LEU A 265 -27.18 1.72 25.95
N PRO A 266 -26.29 2.25 26.83
CA PRO A 266 -26.71 3.00 28.00
C PRO A 266 -27.51 4.23 27.55
N ALA A 267 -28.57 4.55 28.29
CA ALA A 267 -29.42 5.71 28.00
C ALA A 267 -28.54 6.97 27.88
N VAL A 268 -28.59 7.60 26.71
CA VAL A 268 -27.94 8.90 26.48
C VAL A 268 -28.67 9.92 27.35
N PRO A 269 -28.00 10.63 28.27
CA PRO A 269 -28.67 11.61 29.12
C PRO A 269 -29.11 12.83 28.28
N ASP A 270 -30.42 13.07 28.20
CA ASP A 270 -31.01 14.19 27.45
C ASP A 270 -30.87 15.56 28.18
N SER A 271 -29.81 15.76 28.97
CA SER A 271 -29.59 17.03 29.68
C SER A 271 -28.13 17.49 29.61
N PRO A 272 -27.84 18.73 29.18
CA PRO A 272 -26.48 19.28 29.14
C PRO A 272 -25.90 19.61 30.53
N ALA A 273 -26.50 19.16 31.64
CA ALA A 273 -26.11 19.56 32.99
C ALA A 273 -24.90 18.80 33.60
N GLY A 274 -24.19 17.95 32.85
CA GLY A 274 -23.26 16.96 33.41
C GLY A 274 -21.75 17.10 33.12
N ILE A 275 -21.29 18.12 32.39
CA ILE A 275 -19.88 18.18 31.94
C ILE A 275 -18.94 18.89 32.93
N GLU A 276 -19.46 19.58 33.94
CA GLU A 276 -18.63 20.27 34.93
C GLU A 276 -18.41 19.40 36.18
N SER A 277 -17.34 18.60 36.16
CA SER A 277 -16.51 18.17 37.30
C SER A 277 -16.04 16.72 37.18
N THR A 278 -14.94 16.50 36.45
CA THR A 278 -14.10 15.33 36.70
C THR A 278 -12.66 15.79 36.81
N PRO A 279 -12.09 15.89 38.03
CA PRO A 279 -10.69 16.24 38.21
C PRO A 279 -9.81 15.08 37.75
N ALA A 280 -8.80 15.41 36.94
CA ALA A 280 -7.79 14.49 36.44
C ALA A 280 -6.97 13.87 37.59
N ALA A 281 -7.13 12.57 37.81
CA ALA A 281 -6.31 11.80 38.75
C ALA A 281 -5.64 10.63 38.00
N ASN A 282 -4.64 10.95 37.18
CA ASN A 282 -3.66 9.97 36.70
C ASN A 282 -2.37 10.15 37.50
N ALA A 283 -2.35 9.62 38.73
CA ALA A 283 -1.13 9.46 39.50
C ALA A 283 -0.53 8.09 39.17
N ALA A 284 0.58 8.11 38.42
CA ALA A 284 1.39 6.94 38.13
C ALA A 284 1.92 6.30 39.42
N LYS A 285 1.70 5.00 39.57
CA LYS A 285 2.22 4.17 40.66
C LYS A 285 3.65 3.76 40.30
N PRO A 286 4.69 4.08 41.10
CA PRO A 286 6.04 3.62 40.82
C PRO A 286 6.20 2.14 41.22
N ASP A 287 6.79 1.36 40.31
CA ASP A 287 7.13 -0.04 40.54
C ASP A 287 8.24 -0.19 41.58
N ARG A 288 8.09 -1.25 42.39
CA ARG A 288 8.93 -1.65 43.52
C ARG A 288 10.17 -2.39 42.99
N PRO A 289 11.40 -2.10 43.47
CA PRO A 289 12.58 -2.86 43.07
C PRO A 289 12.57 -4.24 43.74
N ALA A 290 12.63 -5.30 42.94
CA ALA A 290 12.92 -6.65 43.41
C ALA A 290 14.44 -6.82 43.49
N GLY A 291 14.96 -6.86 44.71
CA GLY A 291 16.31 -7.33 45.02
C GLY A 291 16.23 -8.57 45.91
N GLY A 292 17.13 -9.53 45.64
CA GLY A 292 17.58 -10.56 46.59
C GLY A 292 17.00 -11.96 46.37
N HIS A 293 17.78 -12.86 45.74
CA HIS A 293 18.73 -13.76 46.43
C HIS A 293 19.76 -14.30 45.43
#